data_AF-A0AAV7MXC6-F1
#
_entry.id   AF-A0AAV7MXC6-F1
#
_cell.length_a   1.000
_cell.length_b   1.000
_cell.length_c   1.000
_cell.angle_alpha   90.00
_cell.angle_beta   90.00
_cell.angle_gamma   90.00
#
_symmetry.space_group_name_H-M   'P 1'
#
loop_
_entity.id
_entity.type
_entity.pdbx_description
1 polymer ?
#
loop_
_entity_poly.entity_id
_entity_poly.type
_entity_poly.pdbx_seq_one_letter_code
_entity_poly.pdbx_strand_id
1 'polypeptide(L)'
;MEESLKLAEELFRNLDSGSTVHQATVNVNRKNKEGLRDKFIKLEKLRKNEMSRWWDAITLKQYKKLNRIPRGLRSHIFPTYDDLDIDLLMKWEEELKSNSMKLMDILIENAERKVAKLQSEIEELEKEIKDLNLKEATEKNFAILNDIISKFQDEIKQRKARKFKRDELDYINGMED
;
A
#
# COMPACT_ATOMS: atom_id res chain seq x y z
N MET A 1 -3.07 3.64 -14.65
CA MET A 1 -3.62 2.41 -15.27
C MET A 1 -3.29 2.37 -16.75
N GLU A 2 -3.50 3.49 -17.46
CA GLU A 2 -3.19 3.64 -18.89
C GLU A 2 -1.67 3.64 -19.21
N GLU A 3 -0.84 4.24 -18.34
CA GLU A 3 0.63 4.17 -18.48
C GLU A 3 1.18 2.76 -18.27
N SER A 4 0.63 2.00 -17.31
CA SER A 4 1.00 0.61 -17.05
C SER A 4 0.65 -0.31 -18.23
N LEU A 5 -0.44 0.00 -18.96
CA LEU A 5 -0.86 -0.70 -20.18
C LEU A 5 0.03 -0.35 -21.37
N LYS A 6 0.35 0.94 -21.59
CA LYS A 6 1.24 1.40 -22.66
C LYS A 6 2.65 0.85 -22.52
N LEU A 7 3.18 0.80 -21.29
CA LEU A 7 4.51 0.26 -21.03
C LEU A 7 4.55 -1.26 -21.22
N ALA A 8 3.48 -1.97 -20.83
CA ALA A 8 3.34 -3.39 -21.13
C ALA A 8 3.35 -3.64 -22.65
N GLU A 9 2.65 -2.82 -23.44
CA GLU A 9 2.62 -2.93 -24.91
C GLU A 9 3.97 -2.64 -25.59
N GLU A 10 4.76 -1.70 -25.08
CA GLU A 10 6.11 -1.41 -25.57
C GLU A 10 7.10 -2.55 -25.30
N LEU A 11 6.93 -3.25 -24.17
CA LEU A 11 7.76 -4.39 -23.80
C LEU A 11 7.57 -5.61 -24.73
N PHE A 12 6.37 -5.80 -25.28
CA PHE A 12 6.06 -6.95 -26.14
C PHE A 12 6.47 -6.75 -27.61
N ARG A 13 6.52 -5.52 -28.12
CA ARG A 13 7.00 -5.23 -29.48
C ARG A 13 8.45 -5.67 -29.73
N ASN A 14 9.27 -5.71 -28.69
CA ASN A 14 10.68 -6.08 -28.78
C ASN A 14 10.94 -7.61 -28.74
N LEU A 15 9.90 -8.44 -28.60
CA LEU A 15 10.02 -9.91 -28.54
C LEU A 15 9.76 -10.60 -29.91
N ASP A 16 9.25 -9.87 -30.91
CA ASP A 16 8.80 -10.43 -32.20
C ASP A 16 9.87 -10.40 -33.32
N SER A 17 11.07 -9.89 -33.07
CA SER A 17 12.12 -9.74 -34.10
C SER A 17 12.97 -11.00 -34.38
N GLY A 18 12.60 -12.17 -33.83
CA GLY A 18 13.31 -13.45 -34.01
C GLY A 18 12.58 -14.43 -34.95
N SER A 19 13.18 -14.69 -36.11
CA SER A 19 12.70 -15.48 -37.26
C SER A 19 12.11 -16.88 -36.98
N THR A 20 10.99 -17.14 -37.68
CA THR A 20 10.55 -18.34 -38.42
C THR A 20 11.08 -19.72 -38.00
N VAL A 21 10.23 -20.49 -37.29
CA VAL A 21 9.92 -21.95 -37.47
C VAL A 21 9.05 -22.42 -36.26
N HIS A 22 7.97 -23.17 -36.51
CA HIS A 22 7.04 -23.87 -35.58
C HIS A 22 5.78 -23.13 -35.05
N GLN A 23 4.65 -23.32 -35.72
CA GLN A 23 3.32 -22.85 -35.27
C GLN A 23 2.82 -23.50 -33.96
N ALA A 24 3.24 -24.73 -33.62
CA ALA A 24 2.86 -25.40 -32.36
C ALA A 24 3.67 -24.88 -31.15
N THR A 25 4.98 -24.71 -31.30
CA THR A 25 5.85 -24.15 -30.26
C THR A 25 5.57 -22.66 -30.04
N VAL A 26 5.22 -21.92 -31.09
CA VAL A 26 4.78 -20.52 -31.01
C VAL A 26 3.49 -20.38 -30.20
N ASN A 27 2.52 -21.29 -30.35
CA ASN A 27 1.26 -21.24 -29.60
C ASN A 27 1.42 -21.54 -28.10
N VAL A 28 2.27 -22.52 -27.75
CA VAL A 28 2.60 -22.83 -26.34
C VAL A 28 3.38 -21.69 -25.70
N ASN A 29 4.35 -21.11 -26.41
CA ASN A 29 5.14 -19.98 -25.93
C ASN A 29 4.28 -18.71 -25.77
N ARG A 30 3.28 -18.50 -26.63
CA ARG A 30 2.32 -17.39 -26.52
C ARG A 30 1.39 -17.52 -25.32
N LYS A 31 0.80 -18.70 -25.09
CA LYS A 31 -0.03 -18.97 -23.89
C LYS A 31 0.75 -18.84 -22.58
N ASN A 32 2.00 -19.32 -22.56
CA ASN A 32 2.86 -19.19 -21.38
C ASN A 32 3.25 -17.72 -21.12
N LYS A 33 3.46 -16.91 -22.16
CA LYS A 33 3.72 -15.46 -22.04
C LYS A 33 2.49 -14.68 -21.56
N GLU A 34 1.29 -15.03 -22.03
CA GLU A 34 0.04 -14.42 -21.55
C GLU A 34 -0.21 -14.77 -20.07
N GLY A 35 -0.01 -16.03 -19.67
CA GLY A 35 -0.10 -16.44 -18.26
C GLY A 35 0.94 -15.77 -17.36
N LEU A 36 2.16 -15.55 -17.87
CA LEU A 36 3.22 -14.82 -17.16
C LEU A 36 2.82 -13.36 -16.92
N ARG A 37 2.23 -12.70 -17.94
CA ARG A 37 1.75 -11.32 -17.84
C ARG A 37 0.71 -11.16 -16.74
N ASP A 38 -0.29 -12.04 -16.71
CA ASP A 38 -1.37 -11.98 -15.72
C ASP A 38 -0.83 -12.19 -14.30
N LYS A 39 0.14 -13.09 -14.13
CA LYS A 39 0.83 -13.30 -12.86
C LYS A 39 1.59 -12.05 -12.41
N PHE A 40 2.31 -11.35 -13.30
CA PHE A 40 2.99 -10.10 -12.95
C PHE A 40 2.03 -8.94 -12.64
N ILE A 41 0.91 -8.82 -13.36
CA ILE A 41 -0.13 -7.83 -13.04
C ILE A 41 -0.72 -8.10 -11.65
N LYS A 42 -0.98 -9.37 -11.33
CA LYS A 42 -1.44 -9.76 -10.00
C LYS A 42 -0.39 -9.46 -8.93
N LEU A 43 0.88 -9.79 -9.19
CA LEU A 43 1.99 -9.54 -8.28
C LEU A 43 2.17 -8.05 -7.99
N GLU A 44 2.09 -7.19 -9.00
CA GLU A 44 2.15 -5.74 -8.83
C GLU A 44 1.04 -5.24 -7.91
N LYS A 45 -0.20 -5.69 -8.11
CA LYS A 45 -1.34 -5.31 -7.26
C LYS A 45 -1.13 -5.75 -5.81
N LEU A 46 -0.63 -6.98 -5.60
CA LEU A 46 -0.35 -7.50 -4.26
C LEU A 46 0.74 -6.69 -3.56
N ARG A 47 1.88 -6.46 -4.24
CA ARG A 47 3.01 -5.67 -3.72
C ARG A 47 2.62 -4.22 -3.40
N LYS A 48 1.82 -3.57 -4.26
CA LYS A 48 1.28 -2.22 -3.98
C LYS A 48 0.35 -2.21 -2.77
N ASN A 49 -0.50 -3.22 -2.64
CA ASN A 49 -1.39 -3.33 -1.48
C ASN A 49 -0.58 -3.56 -0.20
N GLU A 50 0.38 -4.50 -0.21
CA GLU A 50 1.29 -4.78 0.91
C GLU A 50 1.98 -3.49 1.37
N MET A 51 2.65 -2.80 0.45
CA MET A 51 3.36 -1.55 0.72
C MET A 51 2.42 -0.49 1.32
N SER A 52 1.21 -0.35 0.79
CA SER A 52 0.22 0.60 1.33
C SER A 52 -0.15 0.28 2.78
N ARG A 53 -0.45 -0.99 3.09
CA ARG A 53 -0.83 -1.41 4.45
C ARG A 53 0.33 -1.28 5.42
N TRP A 54 1.54 -1.62 4.99
CA TRP A 54 2.74 -1.45 5.80
C TRP A 54 2.94 0.01 6.19
N TRP A 55 2.84 0.94 5.23
CA TRP A 55 2.94 2.37 5.51
C TRP A 55 1.79 2.92 6.36
N ASP A 56 0.57 2.37 6.24
CA ASP A 56 -0.54 2.70 7.13
C ASP A 56 -0.17 2.36 8.59
N ALA A 57 0.29 1.13 8.86
CA ALA A 57 0.70 0.69 10.19
C ALA A 57 1.84 1.53 10.76
N ILE A 58 2.92 1.72 9.99
CA ILE A 58 4.10 2.49 10.44
C ILE A 58 3.74 3.94 10.73
N THR A 59 2.90 4.56 9.89
CA THR A 59 2.50 5.95 10.12
C THR A 59 1.67 6.07 11.40
N LEU A 60 0.70 5.19 11.62
CA LEU A 60 -0.13 5.21 12.84
C LEU A 60 0.69 4.96 14.10
N LYS A 61 1.66 4.04 14.07
CA LYS A 61 2.62 3.84 15.18
C LYS A 61 3.40 5.11 15.49
N GLN A 62 3.80 5.88 14.48
CA GLN A 62 4.50 7.14 14.68
C GLN A 62 3.59 8.21 15.33
N TYR A 63 2.33 8.32 14.90
CA TYR A 63 1.35 9.20 15.56
C TYR A 63 1.18 8.84 17.04
N LYS A 64 1.01 7.54 17.34
CA LYS A 64 0.93 7.03 18.72
C LYS A 64 2.15 7.39 19.55
N LYS A 65 3.36 7.17 19.01
CA LYS A 65 4.62 7.49 19.71
C LYS A 65 4.70 8.96 20.14
N LEU A 66 4.10 9.86 19.36
CA LEU A 66 4.06 11.30 19.66
C LEU A 66 2.81 11.74 20.42
N ASN A 67 1.95 10.81 20.85
CA ASN A 67 0.66 11.11 21.48
C ASN A 67 -0.25 12.02 20.62
N ARG A 68 -0.18 11.88 19.30
CA ARG A 68 -0.95 12.67 18.32
C ARG A 68 -2.04 11.83 17.66
N ILE A 69 -3.18 12.47 17.36
CA ILE A 69 -4.30 11.86 16.63
C ILE A 69 -4.36 12.48 15.21
N PRO A 70 -4.27 11.65 14.15
CA PRO A 70 -4.43 12.13 12.78
C PRO A 70 -5.79 12.80 12.60
N ARG A 71 -5.86 13.88 11.80
CA ARG A 71 -7.11 14.64 11.56
C ARG A 71 -8.34 13.76 11.29
N GLY A 72 -8.18 12.71 10.48
CA GLY A 72 -9.28 11.81 10.11
C GLY A 72 -9.78 10.88 11.24
N LEU A 73 -9.14 10.88 12.40
CA LEU A 73 -9.51 10.10 13.59
C LEU A 73 -9.81 11.00 14.80
N ARG A 74 -9.78 12.32 14.63
CA ARG A 74 -10.23 13.26 15.66
C ARG A 74 -11.76 13.23 15.71
N SER A 75 -12.30 13.08 16.90
CA SER A 75 -13.76 13.02 17.12
C SER A 75 -14.22 14.32 17.74
N HIS A 76 -15.13 15.02 17.07
CA HIS A 76 -15.76 16.25 17.58
C HIS A 76 -17.17 15.95 18.08
N ILE A 77 -17.28 15.03 19.03
CA ILE A 77 -18.56 14.68 19.63
C ILE A 77 -18.63 15.42 20.95
N PHE A 78 -19.68 16.23 21.12
CA PHE A 78 -19.93 16.91 22.38
C PHE A 78 -21.20 16.37 23.02
N PRO A 79 -21.25 16.28 24.36
CA PRO A 79 -22.48 15.95 25.05
C PRO A 79 -23.53 17.04 24.80
N THR A 80 -24.81 16.66 24.72
CA THR A 80 -25.93 17.58 24.48
C THR A 80 -26.47 18.22 25.77
N TYR A 81 -25.68 18.21 26.85
CA TYR A 81 -26.10 18.74 28.15
C TYR A 81 -25.85 20.25 28.21
N ASP A 82 -26.82 20.98 28.74
CA ASP A 82 -26.79 22.45 28.75
C ASP A 82 -25.86 23.04 29.84
N ASP A 83 -25.47 22.26 30.85
CA ASP A 83 -24.63 22.67 32.00
C ASP A 83 -23.36 21.80 32.12
N LEU A 84 -22.52 21.77 31.09
CA LEU A 84 -21.21 21.12 31.17
C LEU A 84 -20.20 22.04 31.85
N ASP A 85 -19.75 21.68 33.05
CA ASP A 85 -18.61 22.33 33.67
C ASP A 85 -17.29 21.99 32.93
N ILE A 86 -16.26 22.79 33.20
CA ILE A 86 -14.94 22.64 32.56
C ILE A 86 -14.33 21.27 32.90
N ASP A 87 -14.53 20.78 34.13
CA ASP A 87 -13.97 19.51 34.60
C ASP A 87 -14.55 18.31 33.81
N LEU A 88 -15.86 18.35 33.51
CA LEU A 88 -16.54 17.34 32.73
C LEU A 88 -16.11 17.39 31.26
N LEU A 89 -15.96 18.59 30.69
CA LEU A 89 -15.44 18.76 29.32
C LEU A 89 -14.03 18.21 29.19
N MET A 90 -13.14 18.49 30.14
CA MET A 90 -11.78 17.95 30.16
C MET A 90 -11.77 16.41 30.23
N LYS A 91 -12.58 15.81 31.10
CA LYS A 91 -12.71 14.35 31.20
C LYS A 91 -13.27 13.73 29.91
N TRP A 92 -14.23 14.41 29.30
CA TRP A 92 -14.83 13.97 28.05
C TRP A 92 -13.80 13.95 26.92
N GLU A 93 -13.01 15.01 26.78
CA GLU A 93 -11.94 15.10 25.81
C GLU A 93 -10.85 14.04 26.04
N GLU A 94 -10.48 13.80 27.30
CA GLU A 94 -9.53 12.75 27.67
C GLU A 94 -10.02 11.36 27.25
N GLU A 95 -11.29 11.05 27.49
CA GLU A 95 -11.90 9.78 27.07
C GLU A 95 -11.98 9.65 25.54
N LEU A 96 -12.31 10.73 24.82
CA LEU A 96 -12.28 10.73 23.36
C LEU A 96 -10.87 10.48 22.83
N LYS A 97 -9.87 11.14 23.39
CA LYS A 97 -8.45 10.96 23.03
C LYS A 97 -7.99 9.52 23.28
N SER A 98 -8.33 8.98 24.45
CA SER A 98 -8.07 7.58 24.84
C SER A 98 -8.69 6.61 23.85
N ASN A 99 -9.94 6.85 23.45
CA ASN A 99 -10.64 6.01 22.48
C ASN A 99 -10.03 6.11 21.08
N SER A 100 -9.69 7.31 20.60
CA SER A 100 -8.98 7.49 19.31
C SER A 100 -7.62 6.77 19.30
N MET A 101 -6.90 6.72 20.42
CA MET A 101 -5.67 5.95 20.56
C MET A 101 -5.91 4.44 20.43
N LYS A 102 -6.95 3.91 21.10
CA LYS A 102 -7.35 2.51 20.97
C LYS A 102 -7.80 2.15 19.54
N LEU A 103 -8.52 3.05 18.87
CA LEU A 103 -8.89 2.87 17.46
C LEU A 103 -7.65 2.78 16.56
N MET A 104 -6.61 3.58 16.82
CA MET A 104 -5.34 3.45 16.11
C MET A 104 -4.69 2.08 16.31
N ASP A 105 -4.75 1.50 17.51
CA ASP A 105 -4.25 0.14 17.76
C ASP A 105 -4.98 -0.91 16.92
N ILE A 106 -6.31 -0.87 16.92
CA ILE A 106 -7.13 -1.77 16.10
C ILE A 106 -6.76 -1.67 14.62
N LEU A 107 -6.53 -0.45 14.12
CA LEU A 107 -6.13 -0.21 12.74
C LEU A 107 -4.72 -0.73 12.44
N ILE A 108 -3.77 -0.53 13.36
CA ILE A 108 -2.39 -1.05 13.25
C ILE A 108 -2.43 -2.57 13.17
N GLU A 109 -3.08 -3.24 14.12
CA GLU A 109 -3.17 -4.71 14.14
C GLU A 109 -3.81 -5.26 12.86
N ASN A 110 -4.89 -4.63 12.40
CA ASN A 110 -5.55 -5.03 11.17
C ASN A 110 -4.64 -4.86 9.93
N ALA A 111 -3.87 -3.77 9.87
CA ALA A 111 -2.92 -3.54 8.80
C ALA A 111 -1.80 -4.58 8.82
N GLU A 112 -1.24 -4.89 9.98
CA GLU A 112 -0.19 -5.89 10.15
C GLU A 112 -0.65 -7.31 9.79
N ARG A 113 -1.84 -7.72 10.24
CA ARG A 113 -2.44 -9.00 9.84
C ARG A 113 -2.59 -9.10 8.32
N LYS A 114 -2.99 -8.01 7.65
CA LYS A 114 -3.13 -7.97 6.19
C LYS A 114 -1.77 -8.02 5.49
N VAL A 115 -0.75 -7.35 6.02
CA VAL A 115 0.62 -7.42 5.49
C VAL A 115 1.12 -8.87 5.54
N ALA A 116 1.00 -9.54 6.68
CA ALA A 116 1.44 -10.93 6.82
C ALA A 116 0.75 -11.87 5.82
N LYS A 117 -0.58 -11.71 5.61
CA LYS A 117 -1.32 -12.48 4.61
C LYS A 117 -0.82 -12.20 3.18
N LEU A 118 -0.65 -10.92 2.84
CA LEU A 118 -0.19 -10.52 1.51
C LEU A 118 1.23 -11.01 1.22
N GLN A 119 2.12 -11.04 2.23
CA GLN A 119 3.47 -11.59 2.09
C GLN A 119 3.45 -13.06 1.68
N SER A 120 2.63 -13.87 2.34
CA SER A 120 2.43 -15.28 1.95
C SER A 120 1.94 -15.42 0.50
N GLU A 121 0.92 -14.65 0.11
CA GLU A 121 0.37 -14.69 -1.26
C GLU A 121 1.39 -14.25 -2.32
N ILE A 122 2.23 -13.27 -1.98
CA ILE A 122 3.31 -12.77 -2.83
C ILE A 122 4.39 -13.85 -3.01
N GLU A 123 4.84 -14.47 -1.91
CA GLU A 123 5.87 -15.51 -1.95
C GLU A 123 5.44 -16.71 -2.79
N GLU A 124 4.19 -17.17 -2.61
CA GLU A 124 3.59 -18.23 -3.42
C GLU A 124 3.58 -17.87 -4.92
N LEU A 125 3.10 -16.67 -5.26
CA LEU A 125 3.01 -16.23 -6.65
C LEU A 125 4.39 -16.03 -7.29
N GLU A 126 5.37 -15.54 -6.55
CA GLU A 126 6.74 -15.41 -7.03
C GLU A 126 7.39 -16.76 -7.30
N LYS A 127 7.08 -17.78 -6.47
CA LYS A 127 7.51 -19.15 -6.72
C LYS A 127 6.87 -19.71 -7.99
N GLU A 128 5.55 -19.56 -8.15
CA GLU A 128 4.85 -19.98 -9.38
C GLU A 128 5.43 -19.32 -10.64
N ILE A 129 5.82 -18.05 -10.57
CA ILE A 129 6.44 -17.34 -11.69
C ILE A 129 7.82 -17.92 -12.02
N LYS A 130 8.65 -18.17 -11.00
CA LYS A 130 10.01 -18.72 -11.18
C LYS A 130 9.98 -20.14 -11.75
N ASP A 131 8.97 -20.93 -11.42
CA ASP A 131 8.80 -22.31 -11.89
C ASP A 131 8.42 -22.41 -13.39
N LEU A 132 8.06 -21.30 -14.05
CA LEU A 132 7.71 -21.28 -15.49
C LEU A 132 8.92 -21.48 -16.43
N ASN A 133 10.15 -21.61 -15.91
CA ASN A 133 11.39 -21.84 -16.69
C ASN A 133 11.67 -20.79 -17.78
N LEU A 134 11.13 -19.57 -17.66
CA LEU A 134 11.35 -18.43 -18.56
C LEU A 134 12.31 -17.41 -17.92
N LYS A 135 13.55 -17.82 -17.61
CA LYS A 135 14.48 -17.05 -16.76
C LYS A 135 14.67 -15.58 -17.20
N GLU A 136 15.09 -15.34 -18.43
CA GLU A 136 15.41 -13.99 -18.91
C GLU A 136 14.20 -13.04 -18.87
N ALA A 137 13.05 -13.51 -19.36
CA ALA A 137 11.80 -12.74 -19.33
C ALA A 137 11.33 -12.46 -17.90
N THR A 138 11.52 -13.44 -17.01
CA THR A 138 11.15 -13.33 -15.59
C THR A 138 12.02 -12.30 -14.87
N GLU A 139 13.34 -12.37 -15.02
CA GLU A 139 14.29 -11.44 -14.41
C GLU A 139 14.04 -10.00 -14.86
N LYS A 140 13.84 -9.77 -16.16
CA LYS A 140 13.52 -8.45 -16.70
C LYS A 140 12.23 -7.89 -16.12
N ASN A 141 11.17 -8.70 -16.03
CA ASN A 141 9.89 -8.28 -15.48
C ASN A 141 9.96 -7.99 -13.97
N PHE A 142 10.75 -8.75 -13.21
CA PHE A 142 11.00 -8.45 -11.79
C PHE A 142 11.75 -7.12 -11.61
N ALA A 143 12.75 -6.82 -12.45
CA ALA A 143 13.46 -5.55 -12.39
C ALA A 143 12.52 -4.36 -12.63
N ILE A 144 11.66 -4.45 -13.64
CA ILE A 144 10.64 -3.43 -13.94
C ILE A 144 9.65 -3.29 -12.79
N LEU A 145 9.15 -4.41 -12.27
CA LEU A 145 8.24 -4.41 -11.13
C LEU A 145 8.86 -3.71 -9.91
N ASN A 146 10.12 -4.00 -9.60
CA ASN A 146 10.82 -3.37 -8.48
C ASN A 146 10.94 -1.84 -8.64
N ASP A 147 11.20 -1.36 -9.86
CA ASP A 147 11.21 0.09 -10.15
C ASP A 147 9.81 0.70 -9.93
N ILE A 148 8.74 0.04 -10.39
CA ILE A 148 7.36 0.48 -10.17
C ILE A 148 7.02 0.56 -8.67
N ILE A 149 7.39 -0.47 -7.91
CA ILE A 149 7.14 -0.52 -6.46
C ILE A 149 7.95 0.54 -5.72
N SER A 150 9.19 0.79 -6.14
CA SER A 150 10.04 1.85 -5.58
C SER A 150 9.41 3.23 -5.76
N LYS A 151 9.00 3.57 -7.00
CA LYS A 151 8.30 4.84 -7.29
C LYS A 151 7.02 4.99 -6.48
N PHE A 152 6.23 3.93 -6.42
CA PHE A 152 4.99 3.92 -5.63
C PHE A 152 5.25 4.10 -4.13
N GLN A 153 6.32 3.51 -3.60
CA GLN A 153 6.74 3.71 -2.22
C GLN A 153 7.07 5.17 -1.93
N ASP A 154 7.77 5.85 -2.84
CA ASP A 154 8.12 7.26 -2.67
C ASP A 154 6.89 8.19 -2.74
N GLU A 155 5.93 7.90 -3.62
CA GLU A 155 4.63 8.59 -3.64
C GLU A 155 3.89 8.45 -2.31
N ILE A 156 3.87 7.23 -1.73
CA ILE A 156 3.26 7.00 -0.42
C ILE A 156 3.98 7.82 0.65
N LYS A 157 5.31 7.74 0.72
CA LYS A 157 6.13 8.48 1.68
C LYS A 157 5.83 9.98 1.62
N GLN A 158 5.86 10.57 0.44
CA GLN A 158 5.61 12.00 0.26
C GLN A 158 4.19 12.39 0.70
N ARG A 159 3.18 11.59 0.37
CA ARG A 159 1.79 11.84 0.79
C ARG A 159 1.65 11.72 2.31
N LYS A 160 2.26 10.71 2.93
CA LYS A 160 2.23 10.49 4.38
C LYS A 160 2.98 11.61 5.12
N ALA A 161 4.16 12.00 4.65
CA ALA A 161 4.94 13.11 5.20
C ALA A 161 4.18 14.44 5.16
N ARG A 162 3.50 14.76 4.03
CA ARG A 162 2.65 15.95 3.94
C ARG A 162 1.50 15.93 4.94
N LYS A 163 0.81 14.80 5.08
CA LYS A 163 -0.27 14.64 6.08
C LYS A 163 0.26 14.80 7.50
N PHE A 164 1.37 14.15 7.81
CA PHE A 164 1.99 14.20 9.11
C PHE A 164 2.45 15.61 9.47
N LYS A 165 3.08 16.32 8.54
CA LYS A 165 3.54 17.70 8.76
C LYS A 165 2.38 18.66 9.00
N ARG A 166 1.32 18.52 8.21
CA ARG A 166 0.10 19.31 8.39
C ARG A 166 -0.52 19.05 9.77
N ASP A 167 -0.65 17.78 10.15
CA ASP A 167 -1.22 17.43 11.44
C ASP A 167 -0.31 17.91 12.59
N GLU A 168 1.01 17.87 12.44
CA GLU A 168 1.96 18.47 13.39
C GLU A 168 1.75 19.98 13.58
N LEU A 169 1.51 20.72 12.49
CA LEU A 169 1.25 22.16 12.57
C LEU A 169 -0.04 22.47 13.33
N ASP A 170 -1.04 21.59 13.26
CA ASP A 170 -2.26 21.77 14.05
C ASP A 170 -1.98 21.71 15.55
N TYR A 171 -1.21 20.70 15.97
CA TYR A 171 -0.79 20.54 17.37
C TYR A 171 0.03 21.75 17.84
N ILE A 172 0.94 22.27 17.00
CA ILE A 172 1.74 23.46 17.35
C ILE A 172 0.87 24.70 17.49
N ASN A 173 -0.16 24.85 16.66
CA ASN A 173 -1.02 26.02 16.63
C ASN A 173 -2.22 25.92 17.60
N GLY A 174 -2.31 24.85 18.41
CA GLY A 174 -3.44 24.62 19.31
C GLY A 174 -4.75 24.27 18.59
N MET A 175 -4.69 23.85 17.33
CA MET A 175 -5.82 23.29 16.56
C MET A 175 -5.90 21.76 16.74
N GLU A 176 -5.67 21.29 17.98
CA GLU A 176 -5.83 19.88 18.33
C GLU A 176 -7.29 19.42 18.25
N ASP A 177 -8.20 20.39 18.31
CA ASP A 177 -9.63 20.25 18.10
C ASP A 177 -9.92 20.17 16.59
#